data_AF-A0A9Q9K5I9-F1
#
_entry.id   AF-A0A9Q9K5I9-F1
#
_cell.length_a   1.000
_cell.length_b   1.000
_cell.length_c   1.000
_cell.angle_alpha   90.00
_cell.angle_beta   90.00
_cell.angle_gamma   90.00
#
_symmetry.space_group_name_H-M   'P 1'
#
loop_
_entity.id
_entity.type
_entity.pdbx_description
1 polymer ?
#
loop_
_entity_poly.entity_id
_entity_poly.type
_entity_poly.pdbx_seq_one_letter_code
_entity_poly.pdbx_strand_id
1 'polypeptide(L)' 'MKKSKFELLEEYANQFYDGHYTIMKFTTNYRVAFGTLYSTDYDELRNDISKMAEGKTLELACENCIVNKVEL' A
#
# COMPACT_ATOMS: atom_id res chain seq x y z
N MET A 1 12.92 -9.38 18.75
CA MET A 1 13.36 -8.76 17.47
C MET A 1 12.42 -7.62 17.13
N LYS A 2 12.92 -6.54 16.52
CA LYS A 2 12.07 -5.46 16.00
C LYS A 2 11.46 -5.94 14.68
N LYS A 3 10.14 -5.81 14.53
CA LYS A 3 9.43 -6.11 13.28
C LYS A 3 9.82 -5.10 12.19
N SER A 4 9.93 -5.59 10.96
CA SER A 4 9.98 -4.78 9.74
C SER A 4 8.66 -4.03 9.52
N LYS A 5 8.68 -3.00 8.68
CA LYS A 5 7.47 -2.27 8.30
C LYS A 5 6.56 -3.13 7.42
N PHE A 6 7.12 -4.06 6.66
CA PHE A 6 6.31 -5.04 5.93
C PHE A 6 5.53 -5.97 6.87
N GLU A 7 6.17 -6.58 7.87
CA GLU A 7 5.46 -7.42 8.86
C GLU A 7 4.38 -6.62 9.62
N LEU A 8 4.65 -5.35 9.92
CA LEU A 8 3.65 -4.46 10.54
C LEU A 8 2.49 -4.14 9.60
N LEU A 9 2.73 -4.02 8.28
CA LEU A 9 1.68 -3.83 7.29
C LEU A 9 0.78 -5.07 7.22
N GLU A 10 1.35 -6.27 7.19
CA GLU A 10 0.61 -7.53 7.17
C GLU A 10 -0.28 -7.68 8.41
N GLU A 11 0.24 -7.36 9.60
CA GLU A 11 -0.54 -7.37 10.83
C GLU A 11 -1.68 -6.35 10.80
N TYR A 12 -1.44 -5.16 10.28
CA TYR A 12 -2.46 -4.13 10.16
C TYR A 12 -3.55 -4.52 9.16
N ALA A 13 -3.17 -5.08 8.01
CA ALA A 13 -4.11 -5.57 7.01
C ALA A 13 -5.00 -6.69 7.58
N ASN A 14 -4.39 -7.65 8.29
CA ASN A 14 -5.13 -8.76 8.93
C ASN A 14 -6.11 -8.27 10.02
N GLN A 15 -5.78 -7.19 10.72
CA GLN A 15 -6.62 -6.65 11.79
C GLN A 15 -7.76 -5.76 11.28
N PHE A 16 -7.53 -5.01 10.19
CA PHE A 16 -8.43 -3.90 9.82
C PHE A 16 -8.95 -3.95 8.37
N TYR A 17 -8.39 -4.78 7.51
CA TYR A 17 -8.67 -4.77 6.06
C TYR A 17 -8.80 -6.18 5.45
N ASP A 18 -9.33 -7.13 6.22
CA ASP A 18 -9.55 -8.53 5.79
C ASP A 18 -8.29 -9.23 5.24
N GLY A 19 -7.10 -8.79 5.67
CA GLY A 19 -5.82 -9.30 5.21
C GLY A 19 -5.38 -8.77 3.83
N HIS A 20 -6.12 -7.86 3.22
CA HIS A 20 -5.83 -7.37 1.87
C HIS A 20 -4.97 -6.10 1.86
N TYR A 21 -3.92 -6.14 1.05
CA TYR A 21 -3.10 -4.99 0.69
C TYR A 21 -2.54 -5.18 -0.72
N THR A 22 -2.26 -4.06 -1.39
CA THR A 22 -1.65 -4.04 -2.71
C THR A 22 -0.30 -3.32 -2.63
N ILE A 23 0.74 -3.94 -3.18
CA ILE A 23 2.09 -3.36 -3.31
C ILE A 23 2.45 -3.29 -4.79
N MET A 24 2.87 -2.11 -5.24
CA MET A 24 3.35 -1.89 -6.60
C MET A 24 4.79 -1.39 -6.58
N LYS A 25 5.68 -2.10 -7.28
CA LYS A 25 7.06 -1.63 -7.54
C LYS A 25 7.09 -0.84 -8.84
N PHE A 26 7.63 0.37 -8.79
CA PHE A 26 8.00 1.14 -9.98
C PHE A 26 9.51 1.27 -10.09
N THR A 27 10.01 1.76 -11.22
CA THR A 27 11.45 1.97 -11.43
C THR A 27 12.08 2.82 -10.32
N THR A 28 11.35 3.83 -9.81
CA THR A 28 11.88 4.83 -8.86
C THR A 28 11.36 4.72 -7.44
N ASN A 29 10.25 4.01 -7.20
CA ASN A 29 9.58 3.95 -5.89
C ASN A 29 8.80 2.65 -5.69
N TYR A 30 8.07 2.60 -4.57
CA TYR A 30 7.04 1.65 -4.23
C TYR A 30 5.76 2.44 -3.92
N ARG A 31 4.61 1.82 -4.19
CA ARG A 31 3.31 2.32 -3.75
C ARG A 31 2.55 1.22 -3.02
N VAL A 32 1.94 1.56 -1.89
CA VAL A 32 1.24 0.61 -1.01
C VAL A 32 -0.10 1.18 -0.59
N ALA A 33 -1.14 0.37 -0.58
CA ALA A 33 -2.44 0.68 0.01
C ALA A 33 -3.09 -0.60 0.53
N PHE A 34 -4.01 -0.45 1.48
CA PHE A 34 -4.90 -1.53 1.89
C PHE A 34 -6.00 -1.74 0.84
N GLY A 35 -6.46 -2.98 0.65
CA GLY A 35 -7.43 -3.33 -0.38
C GLY A 35 -6.84 -3.65 -1.76
N THR A 36 -7.70 -3.68 -2.76
CA THR A 36 -7.44 -4.20 -4.11
C THR A 36 -7.88 -3.19 -5.17
N LEU A 37 -7.01 -2.88 -6.13
CA LEU A 37 -7.39 -2.09 -7.31
C LEU A 37 -8.41 -2.85 -8.16
N TYR A 38 -9.58 -2.26 -8.44
CA TYR A 38 -10.67 -2.96 -9.13
C TYR A 38 -11.19 -2.25 -10.40
N SER A 39 -10.84 -0.99 -10.65
CA SER A 39 -11.38 -0.28 -11.82
C SER A 39 -10.89 -0.89 -13.14
N THR A 40 -11.82 -1.03 -14.08
CA THR A 40 -11.56 -1.43 -15.46
C THR A 40 -11.33 -0.23 -16.37
N ASP A 41 -11.60 0.98 -15.90
CA ASP A 41 -11.25 2.22 -16.56
C ASP A 41 -9.78 2.57 -16.29
N TYR A 42 -9.04 2.91 -17.34
CA TYR A 42 -7.61 3.15 -17.25
C TYR A 42 -7.28 4.43 -16.45
N ASP A 43 -8.07 5.49 -16.63
CA ASP A 43 -7.79 6.78 -16.00
C ASP A 43 -8.17 6.74 -14.51
N GLU A 44 -9.25 6.07 -14.16
CA GLU A 44 -9.59 5.77 -12.76
C GLU A 44 -8.52 4.92 -12.09
N LEU A 45 -8.07 3.84 -12.74
CA LEU A 45 -7.01 2.99 -12.20
C LEU A 45 -5.72 3.79 -11.95
N ARG A 46 -5.32 4.66 -12.89
CA ARG A 46 -4.17 5.55 -12.70
C ARG A 46 -4.37 6.53 -11.54
N ASN A 47 -5.57 7.07 -11.41
CA ASN A 47 -5.92 7.97 -10.31
C ASN A 47 -5.84 7.25 -8.96
N ASP A 48 -6.33 6.02 -8.86
CA ASP A 48 -6.27 5.24 -7.62
C ASP A 48 -4.83 4.84 -7.26
N ILE A 49 -4.04 4.41 -8.25
CA ILE A 49 -2.59 4.21 -8.07
C ILE A 49 -1.92 5.50 -7.57
N SER A 50 -2.35 6.66 -8.06
CA SER A 50 -1.78 7.96 -7.66
C SER A 50 -2.04 8.31 -6.20
N LYS A 51 -3.12 7.79 -5.60
CA LYS A 51 -3.52 8.00 -4.19
C LYS A 51 -2.82 7.05 -3.22
N MET A 52 -2.28 5.93 -3.69
CA MET A 52 -1.53 4.96 -2.87
C MET A 52 -0.33 5.62 -2.17
N ALA A 53 0.04 5.12 -0.98
CA ALA A 53 1.18 5.63 -0.22
C ALA A 53 2.50 5.35 -0.93
N GLU A 54 3.26 6.39 -1.24
CA GLU A 54 4.54 6.29 -1.96
C GLU A 54 5.74 6.19 -0.99
N GLY A 55 6.76 5.42 -1.36
CA GLY A 55 8.06 5.42 -0.69
C GLY A 55 9.20 5.01 -1.62
N LYS A 56 10.39 5.61 -1.44
CA LYS A 56 11.61 5.22 -2.18
C LYS A 56 12.05 3.78 -1.90
N THR A 57 11.68 3.27 -0.72
CA THR A 57 11.89 1.87 -0.30
C THR A 57 10.55 1.25 0.05
N LEU A 58 10.47 -0.09 0.04
CA LEU A 58 9.29 -0.81 0.49
C LEU A 58 8.94 -0.42 1.94
N GLU A 59 9.94 -0.40 2.82
CA GLU A 59 9.74 -0.04 4.23
C GLU A 59 9.08 1.33 4.43
N LEU A 60 9.53 2.34 3.67
CA LEU A 60 8.96 3.69 3.74
C LEU A 60 7.53 3.72 3.18
N ALA A 61 7.25 2.99 2.10
CA ALA A 61 5.90 2.94 1.53
C ALA A 61 4.92 2.23 2.48
N CYS A 62 5.34 1.13 3.11
CA CYS A 62 4.57 0.44 4.16
C CYS A 62 4.31 1.37 5.35
N GLU A 63 5.34 2.06 5.84
CA GLU A 63 5.20 3.02 6.94
C GLU A 63 4.21 4.13 6.60
N ASN A 64 4.34 4.73 5.41
CA ASN A 64 3.42 5.77 4.94
C ASN A 64 1.99 5.25 4.80
N CYS A 65 1.80 4.01 4.34
CA CYS A 65 0.48 3.38 4.24
C CYS A 65 -0.17 3.21 5.61
N ILE A 66 0.57 2.67 6.59
CA ILE A 66 0.07 2.44 7.96
C ILE A 66 -0.27 3.76 8.66
N VAL A 67 0.63 4.75 8.58
CA VAL A 67 0.47 6.06 9.25
C VAL A 67 -0.74 6.82 8.69
N ASN A 68 -0.92 6.79 7.37
CA ASN A 68 -1.97 7.55 6.69
C ASN A 68 -3.24 6.74 6.44
N LYS A 69 -3.25 5.43 6.74
CA LYS A 69 -4.37 4.50 6.53
C LYS A 69 -4.89 4.54 5.09
N VAL A 70 -3.98 4.44 4.14
CA VAL A 70 -4.33 4.55 2.71
C VAL A 70 -5.03 3.28 2.25
N GLU A 71 -6.26 3.41 1.77
CA GLU A 71 -7.11 2.33 1.27
C GLU A 71 -7.59 2.60 -0.16
N LEU A 72 -7.96 1.54 -0.88
CA LEU A 72 -8.44 1.54 -2.27
C LEU A 72 -9.94 1.28 -2.35
#